data_AF-A0A8X7QBG1-F1
#
_entry.id   AF-A0A8X7QBG1-F1
#
_cell.length_a   1.000
_cell.length_b   1.000
_cell.length_c   1.000
_cell.angle_alpha   90.00
_cell.angle_beta   90.00
_cell.angle_gamma   90.00
#
_symmetry.space_group_name_H-M   'P 1'
#
loop_
_entity.id
_entity.type
_entity.pdbx_description
1 polymer ?
#
loop_
_entity_poly.entity_id
_entity_poly.type
_entity_poly.pdbx_seq_one_letter_code
_entity_poly.pdbx_strand_id
1 'polypeptide(L)' 'MYALISIEEDPSFLRYGYLSRDNVGDVRREVSKLCGEVRPHALALVTSFGIPDAFLGPIAFNWVEANAWSSV' A
#
# COMPACT_ATOMS: atom_id res chain seq x y z
N MET A 1 -1.62 -3.02 -10.35
CA MET A 1 -0.84 -2.72 -9.13
C MET A 1 0.01 -3.92 -8.71
N TYR A 2 -0.57 -5.05 -8.29
CA TYR A 2 0.16 -6.24 -7.81
C TYR A 2 1.30 -6.71 -8.73
N ALA A 3 1.02 -6.98 -10.00
CA ALA A 3 2.03 -7.48 -10.94
C ALA A 3 3.23 -6.53 -11.10
N LEU A 4 3.00 -5.21 -11.17
CA LEU A 4 4.06 -4.22 -11.33
C LEU A 4 4.90 -4.08 -10.06
N ILE A 5 4.28 -4.17 -8.87
CA ILE A 5 5.00 -4.19 -7.59
C ILE A 5 5.88 -5.44 -7.51
N SER A 6 5.37 -6.62 -7.89
CA SER A 6 6.16 -7.86 -7.92
C SER A 6 7.36 -7.76 -8.87
N ILE A 7 7.22 -7.07 -9.99
CA ILE A 7 8.31 -6.82 -10.95
C ILE A 7 9.30 -5.78 -10.40
N GLU A 8 8.82 -4.74 -9.71
CA GLU A 8 9.66 -3.69 -9.14
C GLU A 8 10.52 -4.20 -7.97
N GLU A 9 9.94 -5.04 -7.10
CA GLU A 9 10.59 -5.59 -5.92
C GLU A 9 11.58 -6.72 -6.24
N ASP A 10 11.40 -7.42 -7.38
CA ASP A 10 12.27 -8.52 -7.78
C ASP A 10 13.41 -8.06 -8.72
N PRO A 11 14.67 -8.06 -8.26
CA PRO A 11 15.82 -7.68 -9.10
C PRO A 11 16.14 -8.71 -10.19
N SER A 12 15.54 -9.90 -10.18
CA SER A 12 15.78 -10.97 -11.15
C SER A 12 15.47 -10.52 -12.58
N PHE A 13 14.43 -9.69 -12.78
CA PHE A 13 14.03 -9.18 -14.09
C PHE A 13 15.12 -8.33 -14.74
N LEU A 14 15.83 -7.51 -13.95
CA LEU A 14 16.97 -6.75 -14.44
C LEU A 14 18.22 -7.63 -14.59
N ARG A 15 18.48 -8.51 -13.61
CA ARG A 15 19.67 -9.37 -13.57
C ARG A 15 19.76 -10.32 -14.76
N TYR A 16 18.63 -10.92 -15.14
CA TYR A 16 18.57 -11.86 -16.26
C TYR A 16 18.24 -11.19 -17.60
N GLY A 17 18.14 -9.87 -17.63
CA GLY A 17 17.93 -9.10 -18.87
C GLY A 17 16.51 -9.16 -19.43
N TYR A 18 15.52 -9.59 -18.64
CA TYR A 18 14.11 -9.52 -19.03
C TYR A 18 13.61 -8.07 -19.12
N LEU A 19 14.22 -7.15 -18.36
CA LEU A 19 13.98 -5.72 -18.44
C LEU A 19 15.30 -4.96 -18.55
N SER A 20 15.28 -3.87 -19.33
CA SER A 20 16.37 -2.88 -19.33
C SER A 20 16.26 -1.96 -18.11
N ARG A 21 17.32 -1.19 -17.83
CA ARG A 21 17.31 -0.17 -16.76
C ARG A 21 16.21 0.87 -16.95
N ASP A 22 15.97 1.28 -18.21
CA ASP A 22 14.95 2.25 -18.55
C ASP A 22 13.55 1.68 -18.30
N ASN A 23 13.31 0.43 -18.72
CA ASN A 23 12.04 -0.25 -18.43
C ASN A 23 11.78 -0.39 -16.92
N VAL A 24 12.80 -0.67 -16.11
CA VAL A 24 12.66 -0.69 -14.65
C VAL A 24 12.24 0.70 -14.14
N GLY A 25 12.85 1.77 -14.66
CA GLY A 25 12.45 3.14 -14.36
C GLY A 25 10.99 3.44 -14.72
N ASP A 26 10.50 2.89 -15.83
CA ASP A 26 9.11 3.03 -16.28
C ASP A 26 8.14 2.29 -15.35
N VAL A 27 8.49 1.06 -14.94
CA VAL A 27 7.69 0.27 -13.97
C VAL A 27 7.49 1.06 -12.68
N ARG A 28 8.54 1.67 -12.12
CA ARG A 28 8.45 2.49 -10.89
C ARG A 28 7.50 3.69 -11.03
N ARG A 29 7.54 4.35 -12.19
CA ARG A 29 6.62 5.48 -12.47
C ARG A 29 5.19 5.01 -12.58
N GLU A 30 4.95 3.87 -13.22
CA GLU A 30 3.60 3.31 -13.34
C GLU A 30 3.07 2.84 -11.98
N VAL A 31 3.90 2.24 -11.12
CA VAL A 31 3.52 1.92 -9.72
C VAL A 31 3.10 3.19 -8.98
N SER A 32 3.91 4.25 -9.03
CA SER A 32 3.60 5.52 -8.38
C SER A 32 2.29 6.14 -8.88
N LYS A 33 2.05 6.09 -10.19
CA LYS A 33 0.80 6.55 -10.82
C LYS A 33 -0.40 5.75 -10.35
N LEU A 34 -0.32 4.42 -10.37
CA LEU A 34 -1.38 3.53 -9.90
C LEU A 34 -1.67 3.72 -8.40
N CYS A 35 -0.66 3.93 -7.57
CA CYS A 35 -0.86 4.33 -6.17
C CYS A 35 -1.68 5.62 -6.05
N GLY A 36 -1.43 6.60 -6.93
CA GLY A 36 -2.22 7.83 -7.01
C GLY A 36 -3.67 7.58 -7.41
N GLU A 37 -3.90 6.75 -8.42
CA GLU A 37 -5.25 6.40 -8.91
C GLU A 37 -6.06 5.59 -7.88
N VAL A 38 -5.43 4.69 -7.14
CA VAL A 38 -6.10 3.86 -6.12
C VAL A 38 -6.39 4.65 -4.84
N ARG A 39 -5.55 5.63 -4.48
CA ARG A 39 -5.65 6.43 -3.25
C ARG A 39 -7.07 6.94 -2.93
N PRO A 40 -7.83 7.60 -3.84
CA PRO A 40 -9.19 8.08 -3.55
C PRO A 40 -10.17 6.94 -3.22
N HIS A 41 -9.87 5.71 -3.62
CA HIS A 41 -10.71 4.53 -3.41
C HIS A 41 -10.23 3.64 -2.26
N ALA A 42 -9.07 3.93 -1.67
CA ALA A 42 -8.43 3.06 -0.67
C ALA A 42 -9.33 2.76 0.53
N LEU A 43 -10.01 3.78 1.07
CA LEU A 43 -10.94 3.60 2.19
C LEU A 43 -12.11 2.68 1.81
N ALA A 44 -12.75 2.94 0.67
CA ALA A 44 -13.89 2.14 0.21
C ALA A 44 -13.50 0.66 -0.01
N LEU A 45 -12.32 0.40 -0.58
CA LEU A 45 -11.80 -0.95 -0.77
C LEU A 45 -11.58 -1.67 0.57
N VAL A 46 -10.98 -1.03 1.56
CA VAL A 46 -10.75 -1.64 2.88
C VAL A 46 -12.08 -1.84 3.63
N THR A 47 -12.99 -0.87 3.59
CA THR A 47 -14.32 -0.98 4.20
C THR A 47 -15.15 -2.11 3.57
N SER A 48 -14.96 -2.40 2.27
CA SER A 48 -15.68 -3.49 1.59
C SER A 48 -15.42 -4.89 2.15
N PHE A 49 -14.35 -5.08 2.93
CA PHE A 49 -14.10 -6.34 3.64
C PHE A 49 -15.13 -6.60 4.76
N GLY A 50 -15.90 -5.58 5.16
CA GLY A 50 -17.00 -5.74 6.11
C GLY A 50 -16.57 -6.15 7.50
N ILE A 51 -15.33 -5.83 7.89
CA ILE A 51 -14.78 -6.14 9.22
C ILE A 51 -15.46 -5.23 10.25
N PRO A 52 -16.16 -5.78 11.25
CA PRO A 52 -16.75 -4.97 12.32
C PRO A 52 -15.69 -4.19 13.10
N ASP A 53 -16.01 -2.94 13.45
CA ASP A 53 -15.11 -2.01 14.16
C ASP A 53 -14.51 -2.58 15.45
N ALA A 54 -15.25 -3.45 16.15
CA ALA A 54 -14.79 -4.12 17.38
C ALA A 54 -13.57 -5.04 17.18
N PHE A 55 -13.28 -5.45 15.94
CA PHE A 55 -12.10 -6.24 15.59
C PHE A 55 -10.92 -5.39 15.08
N LEU A 56 -11.11 -4.08 14.92
CA LEU A 56 -10.07 -3.17 14.45
C LEU A 56 -9.29 -2.59 15.64
N GLY A 57 -7.98 -2.39 15.43
CA GLY A 57 -7.12 -1.77 16.44
C GLY A 57 -7.36 -0.26 16.57
N PRO A 58 -6.92 0.36 17.68
CA PRO A 58 -7.13 1.80 17.91
C PRO A 58 -6.58 2.74 16.83
N ILE A 59 -5.58 2.28 16.05
CA ILE A 59 -5.01 3.01 14.92
C ILE A 59 -5.99 3.26 13.78
N ALA A 60 -7.07 2.48 13.69
CA ALA A 60 -8.15 2.72 12.74
C ALA A 60 -9.06 3.90 13.13
N PHE A 61 -8.97 4.36 14.39
CA PHE A 61 -9.82 5.40 14.96
C PHE A 61 -8.97 6.49 15.65
N ASN A 62 -9.24 6.80 16.91
CA ASN A 62 -8.47 7.76 17.71
C ASN A 62 -7.38 7.04 18.53
N TRP A 63 -6.24 6.78 17.88
CA TRP A 63 -5.09 6.15 18.54
C TRP A 63 -4.61 6.95 19.75
N VAL A 64 -4.60 8.28 19.67
CA VAL A 64 -4.06 9.15 20.71
C VAL A 64 -4.88 9.03 21.99
N GLU A 65 -6.20 9.14 21.87
CA GLU A 65 -7.11 8.98 23.01
C GLU A 65 -7.04 7.57 23.60
N ALA A 66 -7.02 6.53 22.75
CA ALA A 66 -6.95 5.14 23.20
C ALA A 66 -5.63 4.79 23.94
N ASN A 67 -4.55 5.55 23.71
CA ASN A 67 -3.26 5.36 24.37
C ASN A 67 -2.90 6.48 25.35
N ALA A 68 -3.82 7.40 25.63
CA ALA A 68 -3.60 8.44 26.62
C ALA A 68 -3.51 7.80 28.01
N TRP A 69 -2.46 8.11 28.76
CA TRP A 69 -2.38 7.71 30.16
C TRP A 69 -3.41 8.48 30.97
N SER A 70 -4.18 7.76 31.79
CA SER A 70 -5.08 8.37 32.75
C SER A 70 -4.24 9.13 33.78
N SER A 71 -4.31 10.46 33.75
CA SER A 71 -3.79 11.31 34.82
C SER A 71 -4.61 11.04 36.08
N VAL A 72 -4.11 10.15 36.93
CA VAL A 72 -4.56 10.00 38.32
C VAL A 72 -3.95 11.12 39.15
#